data_AF-A0AA43U2N9-F1
#
_entry.id   AF-A0AA43U2N9-F1
#
_cell.length_a   1.000
_cell.length_b   1.000
_cell.length_c   1.000
_cell.angle_alpha   90.00
_cell.angle_beta   90.00
_cell.angle_gamma   90.00
#
_symmetry.space_group_name_H-M   'P 1'
#
loop_
_entity.id
_entity.type
_entity.pdbx_description
1 polymer ?
#
loop_
_entity_poly.entity_id
_entity_poly.type
_entity_poly.pdbx_seq_one_letter_code
_entity_poly.pdbx_strand_id
1 'polypeptide(L)'
;MNILKFINELRDSDEYIKHIYMEGSCYKFYILLSKMYKSTIPYISIKKDHIITRYKDRYYDINGEVYDVKDYKVLDIKDIPMVSNWSFRNNNLIKINECPNCEEPLVYERV
;
A
#
# COMPACT_ATOMS: atom_id res chain seq x y z
N MET A 1 18.88 -1.60 -8.27
CA MET A 1 18.59 -1.10 -6.91
C MET A 1 18.20 -2.28 -6.02
N ASN A 2 18.58 -2.28 -4.75
CA ASN A 2 18.12 -3.29 -3.79
C ASN A 2 16.66 -2.97 -3.39
N ILE A 3 15.78 -3.98 -3.36
CA ILE A 3 14.35 -3.79 -3.06
C ILE A 3 14.14 -3.17 -1.67
N LEU A 4 14.81 -3.68 -0.64
CA LEU A 4 14.69 -3.15 0.72
C LEU A 4 15.19 -1.72 0.80
N LYS A 5 16.27 -1.38 0.09
CA LYS A 5 16.73 0.00 -0.02
C LYS A 5 15.64 0.88 -0.63
N PHE A 6 15.05 0.49 -1.76
CA PHE A 6 13.96 1.26 -2.36
C PHE A 6 12.75 1.44 -1.43
N ILE A 7 12.34 0.38 -0.74
CA ILE A 7 11.22 0.43 0.21
C ILE A 7 11.52 1.45 1.32
N ASN A 8 12.73 1.43 1.88
CA ASN A 8 13.15 2.39 2.90
C ASN A 8 13.14 3.83 2.35
N GLU A 9 13.78 4.07 1.21
CA GLU A 9 13.84 5.42 0.61
C GLU A 9 12.44 5.96 0.27
N LEU A 10 11.53 5.11 -0.20
CA LEU A 10 10.14 5.51 -0.46
C LEU A 10 9.39 5.78 0.84
N ARG A 11 9.44 4.87 1.81
CA ARG A 11 8.76 5.02 3.10
C ARG A 11 9.23 6.28 3.82
N ASP A 12 10.52 6.55 3.78
CA ASP A 12 11.16 7.64 4.52
C ASP A 12 11.10 8.98 3.75
N SER A 13 10.52 8.99 2.54
CA SER A 13 10.37 10.22 1.73
C SER A 13 9.30 11.18 2.25
N ASP A 14 8.30 10.68 2.96
CA ASP A 14 7.22 11.47 3.58
C ASP A 14 6.52 10.65 4.68
N GLU A 15 6.10 11.31 5.76
CA GLU A 15 5.51 10.65 6.94
C GLU A 15 4.23 9.86 6.64
N TYR A 16 3.46 10.24 5.62
CA TYR A 16 2.20 9.60 5.27
C TYR A 16 2.37 8.36 4.40
N ILE A 17 3.53 8.13 3.79
CA ILE A 17 3.73 7.04 2.82
C ILE A 17 3.46 5.68 3.44
N LYS A 18 3.95 5.45 4.65
CA LYS A 18 3.65 4.22 5.41
C LYS A 18 2.14 4.05 5.57
N HIS A 19 1.44 5.09 6.01
CA HIS A 19 0.00 5.05 6.21
C HIS A 19 -0.76 4.80 4.90
N ILE A 20 -0.39 5.47 3.81
CA ILE A 20 -1.02 5.32 2.49
C ILE A 20 -1.00 3.85 2.02
N TYR A 21 0.15 3.19 2.16
CA TYR A 21 0.30 1.81 1.69
C TYR A 21 -0.19 0.75 2.68
N MET A 22 -0.24 1.05 3.99
CA MET A 22 -0.86 0.14 4.96
C MET A 22 -2.38 0.22 4.96
N GLU A 23 -2.94 1.42 4.74
CA GLU A 23 -4.37 1.67 4.82
C GLU A 23 -5.00 1.70 3.42
N GLY A 24 -5.00 0.56 2.73
CA GLY A 24 -5.77 0.40 1.49
C GLY A 24 -5.01 0.63 0.18
N SER A 25 -3.69 0.87 0.19
CA SER A 25 -2.89 0.91 -1.05
C SER A 25 -1.85 -0.20 -1.17
N CYS A 26 -1.86 -1.22 -0.30
CA CYS A 26 -0.89 -2.33 -0.31
C CYS A 26 -0.84 -3.10 -1.65
N TYR A 27 -1.99 -3.28 -2.33
CA TYR A 27 -2.00 -3.87 -3.67
C TYR A 27 -1.37 -2.95 -4.74
N LYS A 28 -1.60 -1.63 -4.65
CA LYS A 28 -0.94 -0.65 -5.52
C LYS A 28 0.57 -0.62 -5.28
N PHE A 29 1.01 -0.85 -4.05
CA PHE A 29 2.41 -1.00 -3.70
C PHE A 29 3.04 -2.23 -4.38
N TYR A 30 2.36 -3.38 -4.35
CA TYR A 30 2.76 -4.55 -5.14
C TYR A 30 2.89 -4.20 -6.64
N ILE A 31 1.91 -3.49 -7.22
CA ILE A 31 1.97 -3.09 -8.64
C ILE A 31 3.21 -2.24 -8.91
N LEU A 32 3.54 -1.28 -8.05
CA LEU A 32 4.75 -0.47 -8.16
C LEU A 32 6.02 -1.36 -8.16
N LEU A 33 6.13 -2.25 -7.18
CA LEU A 33 7.26 -3.18 -7.08
C LEU A 33 7.37 -4.08 -8.31
N SER A 34 6.26 -4.59 -8.84
CA SER A 34 6.26 -5.47 -10.02
C SER A 34 6.76 -4.80 -11.30
N LYS A 35 6.62 -3.46 -11.40
CA LYS A 35 7.18 -2.68 -12.52
C LYS A 35 8.70 -2.52 -12.42
N MET A 36 9.24 -2.52 -11.20
CA MET A 36 10.67 -2.29 -10.93
C MET A 36 11.47 -3.58 -10.78
N TYR A 37 10.83 -4.64 -10.27
CA TYR A 37 11.44 -5.92 -9.94
C TYR A 37 10.68 -7.03 -10.65
N LYS A 38 11.33 -7.70 -11.61
CA LYS A 38 10.73 -8.85 -12.32
C LYS A 38 10.46 -10.01 -11.36
N SER A 39 9.44 -10.81 -11.65
CA SER A 39 9.08 -12.03 -10.91
C SER A 39 8.60 -11.82 -9.47
N THR A 40 8.06 -10.64 -9.16
CA THR A 40 7.29 -10.41 -7.93
C THR A 40 5.96 -11.16 -7.98
N ILE A 41 5.52 -11.69 -6.85
CA ILE A 41 4.23 -12.40 -6.73
C ILE A 41 3.43 -11.78 -5.57
N PRO A 42 2.17 -11.38 -5.78
CA PRO A 42 1.32 -10.85 -4.71
C PRO A 42 0.78 -11.98 -3.83
N TYR A 43 0.83 -11.78 -2.52
CA TYR A 43 0.24 -12.65 -1.51
C TYR A 43 -0.79 -11.87 -0.72
N ILE A 44 -1.97 -12.45 -0.52
CA ILE A 44 -3.05 -11.89 0.27
C ILE A 44 -3.18 -12.63 1.60
N SER A 45 -3.40 -11.87 2.66
CA SER A 45 -3.77 -12.40 3.97
C SER A 45 -5.04 -13.26 3.88
N ILE A 46 -5.19 -14.25 4.76
CA ILE A 46 -6.41 -15.08 4.83
C ILE A 46 -7.64 -14.22 5.12
N LYS A 47 -7.49 -13.16 5.93
CA LYS A 47 -8.53 -12.17 6.25
C LYS A 47 -8.90 -11.25 5.09
N LYS A 48 -8.11 -11.24 4.02
CA LYS A 48 -8.29 -10.37 2.85
C LYS A 48 -8.29 -8.88 3.21
N ASP A 49 -7.38 -8.46 4.07
CA ASP A 49 -7.20 -7.04 4.47
C ASP A 49 -5.82 -6.48 4.11
N HIS A 50 -4.83 -7.34 3.88
CA HIS A 50 -3.46 -6.94 3.52
C HIS A 50 -2.84 -7.75 2.37
N ILE A 51 -1.95 -7.11 1.61
CA ILE A 51 -1.16 -7.69 0.51
C ILE A 51 0.33 -7.49 0.80
N ILE A 52 1.11 -8.58 0.68
CA ILE A 52 2.57 -8.57 0.68
C ILE A 52 3.10 -9.03 -0.68
N THR A 53 4.32 -8.63 -1.01
CA THR A 53 5.00 -8.99 -2.26
C THR A 53 6.09 -10.01 -2.00
N ARG A 54 6.03 -11.18 -2.63
CA ARG A 54 7.12 -12.15 -2.66
C ARG A 54 8.12 -11.79 -3.77
N TYR A 55 9.41 -11.71 -3.44
CA TYR A 55 10.51 -11.50 -4.39
C TYR A 55 11.78 -12.21 -3.89
N LYS A 56 12.38 -13.07 -4.72
CA LYS A 56 13.58 -13.87 -4.37
C LYS A 56 13.44 -14.59 -3.01
N ASP A 57 12.32 -15.30 -2.85
CA ASP A 57 11.97 -16.10 -1.65
C ASP A 57 11.85 -15.32 -0.33
N ARG A 58 11.78 -13.99 -0.41
CA ARG A 58 11.51 -13.10 0.70
C ARG A 58 10.20 -12.35 0.45
N TYR A 59 9.63 -11.80 1.51
CA TYR A 59 8.35 -11.13 1.48
C TYR A 59 8.49 -9.70 1.94
N TYR A 60 7.74 -8.79 1.32
CA TYR A 60 7.86 -7.36 1.55
C TYR A 60 6.52 -6.65 1.57
N ASP A 61 6.42 -5.67 2.46
CA ASP A 61 5.40 -4.62 2.46
C ASP A 61 6.10 -3.25 2.56
N ILE A 62 5.36 -2.17 2.82
CA ILE A 62 5.96 -0.84 2.97
C ILE A 62 6.82 -0.72 4.24
N ASN A 63 6.63 -1.59 5.24
CA ASN A 63 7.43 -1.61 6.46
C ASN A 63 8.80 -2.30 6.25
N GLY A 64 8.97 -3.04 5.15
CA GLY A 64 10.22 -3.71 4.81
C GLY A 64 10.02 -5.20 4.60
N GLU A 65 10.90 -6.02 5.17
CA GLU A 65 10.83 -7.48 5.06
C GLU A 65 9.82 -8.05 6.07
N VAL A 66 8.96 -8.96 5.62
CA VAL A 66 7.92 -9.63 6.40
C VAL A 66 8.34 -11.07 6.66
N TYR A 67 8.52 -11.44 7.93
CA TYR A 67 8.99 -12.78 8.31
C TYR A 67 7.85 -13.75 8.65
N ASP A 68 6.73 -13.26 9.19
CA ASP A 68 5.57 -14.08 9.51
C ASP A 68 4.55 -14.06 8.35
N VAL A 69 4.57 -15.14 7.56
CA VAL A 69 3.76 -15.27 6.34
C VAL A 69 2.79 -16.45 6.40
N LYS A 70 2.60 -17.04 7.57
CA LYS A 70 1.75 -18.25 7.75
C LYS A 70 0.31 -18.01 7.32
N ASP A 71 -0.20 -16.80 7.58
CA ASP A 71 -1.57 -16.41 7.25
C ASP A 71 -1.69 -15.74 5.88
N TYR A 72 -0.76 -16.00 4.97
CA TYR A 72 -0.77 -15.46 3.62
C TYR A 72 -0.80 -16.57 2.57
N LYS A 73 -1.54 -16.32 1.49
CA LYS A 73 -1.60 -17.18 0.32
C LYS A 73 -1.37 -16.36 -0.94
N VAL A 74 -0.98 -17.00 -2.03
CA VAL A 74 -0.90 -16.33 -3.35
C VAL A 74 -2.25 -15.70 -3.67
N LEU A 75 -2.24 -14.45 -4.13
CA LEU A 75 -3.46 -13.75 -4.55
C LEU A 75 -4.07 -14.48 -5.75
N ASP A 76 -5.31 -14.92 -5.60
CA ASP A 76 -6.07 -15.58 -6.66
C ASP A 76 -6.58 -14.54 -7.67
N ILE A 77 -6.62 -14.92 -8.95
CA ILE A 77 -7.14 -14.07 -10.04
C ILE A 77 -8.56 -13.58 -9.74
N LYS A 78 -9.39 -14.41 -9.09
CA LYS A 78 -10.76 -14.03 -8.72
C LYS A 78 -10.84 -12.91 -7.67
N ASP A 79 -9.79 -12.73 -6.89
CA ASP A 79 -9.71 -11.70 -5.84
C ASP A 79 -9.13 -10.37 -6.38
N ILE A 80 -8.59 -10.36 -7.61
CA ILE A 80 -8.01 -9.15 -8.25
C ILE A 80 -9.01 -7.98 -8.32
N PRO A 81 -10.29 -8.16 -8.72
CA PRO A 81 -11.24 -7.04 -8.78
C PRO A 81 -11.44 -6.37 -7.41
N MET A 82 -11.43 -7.15 -6.32
CA MET A 82 -11.58 -6.63 -4.96
C MET A 82 -10.37 -5.78 -4.57
N VAL A 83 -9.16 -6.33 -4.66
CA VAL A 83 -7.94 -5.62 -4.23
C VAL A 83 -7.57 -4.45 -5.14
N SER A 84 -7.99 -4.48 -6.41
CA SER A 84 -7.81 -3.35 -7.34
C SER A 84 -8.62 -2.12 -6.95
N ASN A 85 -9.74 -2.33 -6.25
CA ASN A 85 -10.59 -1.25 -5.75
C ASN A 85 -10.15 -0.70 -4.38
N TRP A 86 -9.20 -1.35 -3.70
CA TRP A 86 -8.64 -0.83 -2.46
C TRP A 86 -7.91 0.47 -2.72
N SER A 87 -8.21 1.48 -1.91
CA SER A 87 -7.59 2.78 -2.01
C SER A 87 -7.57 3.48 -0.66
N PHE A 88 -6.44 4.07 -0.30
CA PHE A 88 -6.33 4.94 0.85
C PHE A 88 -7.37 6.06 0.87
N ARG A 89 -7.72 6.60 -0.30
CA ARG A 89 -8.78 7.62 -0.44
C ARG A 89 -10.12 7.18 0.15
N ASN A 90 -10.44 5.89 0.12
CA ASN A 90 -11.71 5.38 0.61
C ASN A 90 -11.78 5.33 2.15
N ASN A 91 -10.64 5.43 2.83
CA ASN A 91 -10.57 5.34 4.30
C ASN A 91 -10.80 6.70 4.99
N ASN A 92 -11.00 7.80 4.24
CA ASN A 92 -11.27 9.14 4.77
C ASN A 92 -10.25 9.64 5.81
N LEU A 93 -9.02 9.12 5.79
CA LEU A 93 -7.99 9.42 6.80
C LEU A 93 -7.36 10.82 6.61
N ILE A 94 -7.35 11.34 5.38
CA ILE A 94 -6.99 12.74 5.10
C ILE A 94 -8.29 13.48 4.80
N LYS A 95 -8.95 13.96 5.85
CA LYS A 95 -9.96 14.98 5.73
C LYS A 95 -9.27 16.33 5.93
N ILE A 96 -9.03 17.04 4.82
CA ILE A 96 -8.61 18.45 4.91
C ILE A 96 -9.87 19.24 5.24
N ASN A 97 -10.19 19.33 6.54
CA ASN A 97 -11.36 20.07 6.99
C ASN A 97 -11.10 21.57 6.99
N GLU A 98 -9.84 21.98 7.16
CA GLU A 98 -9.47 23.37 7.45
C GLU A 98 -8.17 23.76 6.74
N CYS A 99 -8.01 25.05 6.46
CA CYS A 99 -6.80 25.64 5.93
C CYS A 99 -5.69 25.63 6.99
N PRO A 100 -4.48 25.10 6.72
CA PRO A 100 -3.39 25.05 7.71
C PRO A 100 -2.80 26.42 8.07
N ASN A 101 -3.22 27.50 7.40
CA ASN A 101 -2.73 28.86 7.63
C ASN A 101 -3.75 29.77 8.35
N CYS A 102 -5.05 29.57 8.11
CA CYS A 102 -6.09 30.41 8.71
C CYS A 102 -7.17 29.63 9.47
N GLU A 103 -7.07 28.30 9.53
CA GLU A 103 -8.02 27.40 10.22
C GLU A 103 -9.47 27.49 9.68
N GLU A 104 -9.68 28.16 8.54
CA GLU A 104 -11.01 28.26 7.93
C GLU A 104 -11.42 26.94 7.25
N PRO A 105 -12.70 26.54 7.34
CA PRO A 105 -13.18 25.33 6.69
C PRO A 105 -12.99 25.36 5.18
N LEU A 106 -12.41 24.30 4.61
CA LEU A 106 -12.35 24.16 3.16
C LEU A 106 -13.71 23.72 2.62
N VAL A 107 -14.44 24.63 2.00
CA VAL A 107 -15.73 24.35 1.35
C VAL A 107 -15.48 23.97 -0.11
N TYR A 108 -15.75 22.72 -0.47
CA TYR A 108 -15.72 22.26 -1.87
C TYR A 108 -17.15 22.24 -2.43
N GLU A 109 -17.48 23.16 -3.33
CA GLU A 109 -18.69 23.03 -4.15
C GLU A 109 -18.39 22.08 -5.32
N ARG A 110 -19.10 20.96 -5.39
CA ARG A 110 -19.09 20.11 -6.59
C ARG A 110 -19.89 20.82 -7.68
N VAL A 111 -19.18 21.35 -8.69
CA VAL A 111 -19.77 21.77 -9.96
C VAL A 111 -19.99 20.54 -10.85
#